data_AF-A0A7S3FHN5-F1
#
_entry.id   AF-A0A7S3FHN5-F1
#
_cell.length_a   1.000
_cell.length_b   1.000
_cell.length_c   1.000
_cell.angle_alpha   90.00
_cell.angle_beta   90.00
_cell.angle_gamma   90.00
#
_symmetry.space_group_name_H-M   'P 1'
#
loop_
_entity.id
_entity.type
_entity.pdbx_description
1 polymer ?
#
loop_
_entity_poly.entity_id
_entity_poly.type
_entity_poly.pdbx_seq_one_letter_code
_entity_poly.pdbx_strand_id
1 'polypeptide(L)'
;IFQPQMDHLVCFVPGMLALGASGETADEEMELAERLMETCYRMYSEQPTGLAPEICSFKGRGVPAVEQAKHCLLRPETVESLFILWRTTGRQRYREMGWAIFSSIERHAKIVGGGYSGVRDVTTPAHRPLQYTGRMESFFTAETLKYLWLLFGDGSHVPLDQYVLNTEAHPILIHKDYRWGGQWGSLPDVSELTQAIHNETSRHAAERAEMRHFAAARIRALEQLSHH
;
A
#
# COMPACT_ATOMS: atom_id res chain seq x y z
N ILE A 1 27.77 12.13 3.24
CA ILE A 1 27.16 13.26 3.99
C ILE A 1 25.69 12.91 4.16
N PHE A 2 25.19 12.81 5.39
CA PHE A 2 23.77 12.57 5.65
C PHE A 2 22.96 13.85 5.40
N GLN A 3 21.81 13.74 4.75
CA GLN A 3 20.87 14.84 4.55
C GLN A 3 19.58 14.52 5.31
N PRO A 4 19.19 15.32 6.33
CA PRO A 4 17.99 15.08 7.10
C PRO A 4 16.76 15.62 6.37
N GLN A 5 16.54 15.17 5.13
CA GLN A 5 15.39 15.54 4.30
C GLN A 5 14.51 14.31 4.07
N MET A 6 13.21 14.54 4.05
CA MET A 6 12.22 13.51 3.81
C MET A 6 11.15 14.08 2.90
N ASP A 7 11.00 13.43 1.76
CA ASP A 7 9.89 13.68 0.85
C ASP A 7 8.61 13.12 1.47
N HIS A 8 7.49 13.80 1.22
CA HIS A 8 6.17 13.29 1.59
C HIS A 8 5.89 11.90 1.01
N LEU A 9 6.48 11.61 -0.15
CA LEU A 9 6.49 10.28 -0.75
C LEU A 9 6.89 9.19 0.24
N VAL A 10 7.89 9.41 1.12
CA VAL A 10 8.37 8.41 2.08
C VAL A 10 7.28 8.00 3.09
N CYS A 11 6.19 8.76 3.21
CA CYS A 11 5.07 8.42 4.06
C CYS A 11 4.25 7.20 3.60
N PHE A 12 4.63 6.49 2.52
CA PHE A 12 4.11 5.15 2.21
C PHE A 12 4.72 4.06 3.12
N VAL A 13 5.93 4.31 3.65
CA VAL A 13 6.72 3.33 4.43
C VAL A 13 6.00 2.83 5.70
N PRO A 14 5.31 3.66 6.51
CA PRO A 14 4.56 3.17 7.66
C PRO A 14 3.52 2.10 7.29
N GLY A 15 2.75 2.32 6.22
CA GLY A 15 1.79 1.36 5.70
C GLY A 15 2.47 0.09 5.20
N MET A 16 3.56 0.22 4.44
CA MET A 16 4.35 -0.92 3.97
C MET A 16 4.87 -1.78 5.13
N LEU A 17 5.44 -1.17 6.17
CA LEU A 17 5.93 -1.87 7.35
C LEU A 17 4.79 -2.56 8.11
N ALA A 18 3.68 -1.85 8.35
CA ALA A 18 2.52 -2.40 9.04
C ALA A 18 1.87 -3.55 8.27
N LEU A 19 1.88 -3.48 6.93
CA LEU A 19 1.40 -4.56 6.05
C LEU A 19 2.33 -5.77 6.07
N GLY A 20 3.65 -5.57 6.14
CA GLY A 20 4.64 -6.64 6.16
C GLY A 20 4.91 -7.27 7.53
N ALA A 21 4.55 -6.59 8.62
CA ALA A 21 4.84 -6.99 9.99
C ALA A 21 4.33 -8.41 10.29
N SER A 22 5.25 -9.36 10.36
CA SER A 22 4.96 -10.78 10.57
C SER A 22 6.19 -11.52 11.10
N GLY A 23 6.00 -12.67 11.74
CA GLY A 23 7.09 -13.47 12.30
C GLY A 23 7.78 -12.82 13.50
N GLU A 24 9.09 -13.07 13.64
CA GLU A 24 9.88 -12.66 14.82
C GLU A 24 10.11 -11.15 14.91
N THR A 25 10.07 -10.43 13.80
CA THR A 25 10.32 -8.97 13.71
C THR A 25 9.05 -8.14 13.75
N ALA A 26 7.87 -8.77 13.81
CA ALA A 26 6.58 -8.09 13.67
C ALA A 26 6.41 -6.91 14.64
N ASP A 27 6.82 -7.09 15.89
CA ASP A 27 6.70 -6.06 16.92
C ASP A 27 7.63 -4.85 16.65
N GLU A 28 8.86 -5.10 16.19
CA GLU A 28 9.82 -4.04 15.86
C GLU A 28 9.39 -3.26 14.61
N GLU A 29 8.91 -3.98 13.59
CA GLU A 29 8.40 -3.40 12.35
C GLU A 29 7.14 -2.56 12.61
N MET A 30 6.23 -3.07 13.45
CA MET A 30 5.05 -2.32 13.85
C MET A 30 5.42 -1.10 14.70
N GLU A 31 6.34 -1.20 15.66
CA GLU A 31 6.80 -0.04 16.43
C GLU A 31 7.41 1.04 15.52
N LEU A 32 8.22 0.63 14.54
CA LEU A 32 8.76 1.55 13.55
C LEU A 32 7.66 2.17 12.69
N ALA A 33 6.69 1.39 12.22
CA ALA A 33 5.55 1.87 11.45
C ALA A 33 4.78 2.95 12.22
N GLU A 34 4.46 2.72 13.50
CA GLU A 34 3.71 3.69 14.30
C GLU A 34 4.49 4.99 14.54
N ARG A 35 5.81 4.91 14.79
CA ARG A 35 6.66 6.10 14.98
C ARG A 35 6.81 6.90 13.69
N LEU A 36 6.97 6.23 12.55
CA LEU A 36 7.02 6.89 11.25
C LEU A 36 5.67 7.49 10.87
N MET A 37 4.55 6.83 11.20
CA MET A 37 3.21 7.36 10.97
C MET A 37 2.98 8.65 11.75
N GLU A 38 3.37 8.68 13.03
CA GLU A 38 3.30 9.90 13.83
C GLU A 38 4.15 11.01 13.20
N THR A 39 5.35 10.70 12.73
CA THR A 39 6.23 11.66 12.03
C THR A 39 5.56 12.22 10.77
N CYS A 40 4.96 11.36 9.95
CA CYS A 40 4.21 11.76 8.76
C CYS A 40 2.98 12.61 9.10
N TYR A 41 2.23 12.27 10.15
CA TYR A 41 1.12 13.11 10.60
C TYR A 41 1.59 14.48 11.11
N ARG A 42 2.76 14.56 11.73
CA ARG A 42 3.39 15.83 12.13
C ARG A 42 3.78 16.70 10.93
N MET A 43 4.05 16.12 9.76
CA MET A 43 4.22 16.91 8.53
C MET A 43 2.96 17.70 8.16
N TYR A 44 1.76 17.26 8.59
CA TYR A 44 0.49 17.97 8.40
C TYR A 44 0.17 18.87 9.59
N SER A 45 0.12 18.31 10.80
CA SER A 45 -0.40 18.99 11.99
C SER A 45 0.45 20.16 12.48
N GLU A 46 1.73 20.20 12.11
CA GLU A 46 2.63 21.32 12.41
C GLU A 46 2.50 22.48 11.38
N GLN A 47 1.69 22.32 10.33
CA GLN A 47 1.47 23.36 9.32
C GLN A 47 0.21 24.17 9.61
N PRO A 48 0.21 25.50 9.41
CA PRO A 48 -0.98 26.34 9.59
C PRO A 48 -2.21 25.90 8.78
N THR A 49 -1.98 25.30 7.61
CA THR A 49 -3.05 24.79 6.74
C THR A 49 -3.51 23.38 7.10
N GLY A 50 -2.79 22.65 7.96
CA GLY A 50 -3.03 21.24 8.22
C GLY A 50 -2.81 20.33 7.00
N LEU A 51 -2.03 20.79 6.00
CA LEU A 51 -1.61 20.05 4.81
C LEU A 51 -0.09 19.87 4.83
N ALA A 52 0.42 18.72 4.37
CA ALA A 52 1.86 18.49 4.30
C ALA A 52 2.51 19.14 3.05
N PRO A 53 3.77 19.61 3.18
CA PRO A 53 4.59 20.01 2.05
C PRO A 53 5.12 18.79 1.28
N GLU A 54 5.64 18.99 0.07
CA GLU A 54 6.32 17.93 -0.68
C GLU A 54 7.59 17.42 0.01
N ILE A 55 8.35 18.32 0.66
CA ILE A 55 9.60 17.96 1.34
C ILE A 55 9.67 18.69 2.67
N CYS A 56 10.08 17.96 3.71
CA CYS A 56 10.45 18.54 4.99
C CYS A 56 11.90 18.21 5.34
N SER A 57 12.47 18.98 6.26
CA SER A 57 13.77 18.70 6.84
C SER A 57 13.68 18.58 8.34
N PHE A 58 14.50 17.71 8.92
CA PHE A 58 14.54 17.48 10.36
C PHE A 58 15.82 18.07 10.93
N LYS A 59 15.76 19.34 11.34
CA LYS A 59 16.86 20.03 12.02
C LYS A 59 16.57 20.05 13.53
N GLY A 60 17.40 19.38 14.34
CA GLY A 60 17.28 19.39 15.80
C GLY A 60 16.19 18.46 16.36
N ARG A 61 15.25 18.98 17.16
CA ARG A 61 14.30 18.23 18.03
C ARG A 61 13.20 17.43 17.29
N GLY A 62 13.43 16.99 16.05
CA GLY A 62 12.49 16.14 15.31
C GLY A 62 11.17 16.81 14.92
N VAL A 63 11.13 18.14 14.83
CA VAL A 63 9.97 18.87 14.25
C VAL A 63 10.22 19.03 12.74
N PRO A 64 9.26 18.68 11.86
CA PRO A 64 9.38 18.91 10.43
C PRO A 64 9.51 20.41 10.10
N ALA A 65 10.66 20.82 9.57
CA ALA A 65 10.92 22.18 9.10
C ALA A 65 10.71 22.27 7.59
N VAL A 66 9.95 23.28 7.14
CA VAL A 66 9.57 23.47 5.74
C VAL A 66 10.28 24.70 5.16
N GLU A 67 11.48 24.50 4.64
CA GLU A 67 12.30 25.60 4.07
C GLU A 67 12.06 25.76 2.56
N GLN A 68 11.78 24.65 1.87
CA GLN A 68 11.64 24.54 0.43
C GLN A 68 10.54 23.54 0.07
N ALA A 69 10.15 23.49 -1.20
CA ALA A 69 9.11 22.59 -1.70
C ALA A 69 7.81 22.61 -0.85
N LYS A 70 7.40 23.82 -0.45
CA LYS A 70 6.26 24.07 0.46
C LYS A 70 4.89 23.73 -0.11
N HIS A 71 4.82 23.26 -1.35
CA HIS A 71 3.57 23.00 -2.02
C HIS A 71 2.99 21.67 -1.56
N CYS A 72 1.67 21.56 -1.60
CA CYS A 72 0.93 20.33 -1.38
C CYS A 72 0.23 19.97 -2.68
N LEU A 73 0.50 18.77 -3.21
CA LEU A 73 -0.14 18.26 -4.42
C LEU A 73 -1.33 17.34 -4.14
N LEU A 74 -1.79 17.28 -2.88
CA LEU A 74 -2.88 16.41 -2.41
C LEU A 74 -2.54 14.91 -2.51
N ARG A 75 -1.27 14.58 -2.30
CA ARG A 75 -0.73 13.22 -2.42
C ARG A 75 -1.27 12.25 -1.35
N PRO A 76 -1.30 10.93 -1.64
CA PRO A 76 -2.04 9.96 -0.83
C PRO A 76 -1.24 9.31 0.30
N GLU A 77 0.08 9.35 0.30
CA GLU A 77 0.95 8.37 0.99
C GLU A 77 0.70 8.33 2.50
N THR A 78 0.38 9.47 3.12
CA THR A 78 0.00 9.51 4.54
C THR A 78 -1.36 8.87 4.80
N VAL A 79 -2.38 9.14 3.96
CA VAL A 79 -3.72 8.54 4.16
C VAL A 79 -3.76 7.07 3.74
N GLU A 80 -2.90 6.65 2.82
CA GLU A 80 -2.60 5.24 2.53
C GLU A 80 -2.09 4.53 3.79
N SER A 81 -1.03 5.06 4.40
CA SER A 81 -0.46 4.47 5.61
C SER A 81 -1.44 4.46 6.79
N LEU A 82 -2.24 5.52 6.97
CA LEU A 82 -3.30 5.56 7.99
C LEU A 82 -4.36 4.48 7.75
N PHE A 83 -4.77 4.26 6.49
CA PHE A 83 -5.68 3.18 6.12
C PHE A 83 -5.11 1.81 6.51
N ILE A 84 -3.88 1.51 6.13
CA ILE A 84 -3.25 0.22 6.45
C ILE A 84 -3.10 0.04 7.96
N LEU A 85 -2.60 1.05 8.68
CA LEU A 85 -2.43 0.95 10.14
C LEU A 85 -3.76 0.81 10.88
N TRP A 86 -4.82 1.47 10.42
CA TRP A 86 -6.16 1.24 10.97
C TRP A 86 -6.62 -0.20 10.71
N ARG A 87 -6.40 -0.73 9.50
CA ARG A 87 -6.77 -2.11 9.13
C ARG A 87 -6.06 -3.16 9.98
N THR A 88 -4.77 -2.97 10.26
CA THR A 88 -3.96 -3.96 10.97
C THR A 88 -4.09 -3.87 12.49
N THR A 89 -4.39 -2.68 13.04
CA THR A 89 -4.41 -2.48 14.49
C THR A 89 -5.79 -2.20 15.08
N GLY A 90 -6.76 -1.77 14.27
CA GLY A 90 -8.08 -1.32 14.72
C GLY A 90 -8.10 0.00 15.51
N ARG A 91 -6.96 0.68 15.69
CA ARG A 91 -6.86 1.89 16.53
C ARG A 91 -7.54 3.10 15.89
N GLN A 92 -8.46 3.73 16.62
CA GLN A 92 -9.27 4.85 16.12
C GLN A 92 -8.47 6.12 15.83
N ARG A 93 -7.31 6.32 16.50
CA ARG A 93 -6.45 7.48 16.27
C ARG A 93 -6.10 7.71 14.79
N TYR A 94 -5.95 6.65 14.02
CA TYR A 94 -5.59 6.76 12.59
C TYR A 94 -6.74 7.35 11.76
N ARG A 95 -7.99 7.06 12.14
CA ARG A 95 -9.17 7.70 11.56
C ARG A 95 -9.28 9.16 11.99
N GLU A 96 -9.01 9.48 13.24
CA GLU A 96 -9.00 10.87 13.73
C GLU A 96 -7.98 11.72 12.97
N MET A 97 -6.76 11.19 12.78
CA MET A 97 -5.71 11.80 11.95
C MET A 97 -6.17 11.98 10.50
N GLY A 98 -6.73 10.93 9.88
CA GLY A 98 -7.25 10.99 8.52
C GLY A 98 -8.38 12.01 8.37
N TRP A 99 -9.24 12.15 9.39
CA TRP A 99 -10.35 13.11 9.38
C TRP A 99 -9.85 14.54 9.50
N ALA A 100 -8.81 14.78 10.30
CA ALA A 100 -8.15 16.07 10.37
C ALA A 100 -7.55 16.46 9.01
N ILE A 101 -6.87 15.52 8.33
CA ILE A 101 -6.32 15.73 6.98
C ILE A 101 -7.43 16.04 5.98
N PHE A 102 -8.49 15.23 5.94
CA PHE A 102 -9.62 15.45 5.04
C PHE A 102 -10.30 16.80 5.28
N SER A 103 -10.48 17.18 6.54
CA SER A 103 -11.04 18.47 6.92
C SER A 103 -10.18 19.64 6.42
N SER A 104 -8.85 19.50 6.46
CA SER A 104 -7.91 20.48 5.90
C SER A 104 -8.00 20.54 4.37
N ILE A 105 -8.12 19.40 3.69
CA ILE A 105 -8.33 19.35 2.23
C ILE A 105 -9.64 20.07 1.86
N GLU A 106 -10.75 19.76 2.52
CA GLU A 106 -12.05 20.41 2.28
C GLU A 106 -11.97 21.93 2.51
N ARG A 107 -11.27 22.37 3.55
CA ARG A 107 -11.17 23.78 3.89
C ARG A 107 -10.25 24.57 2.96
N HIS A 108 -9.15 23.97 2.52
CA HIS A 108 -8.05 24.72 1.92
C HIS A 108 -7.81 24.40 0.44
N ALA A 109 -8.18 23.22 -0.04
CA ALA A 109 -7.91 22.76 -1.41
C ALA A 109 -9.15 22.75 -2.32
N LYS A 110 -10.36 22.81 -1.77
CA LYS A 110 -11.62 22.80 -2.53
C LYS A 110 -11.81 24.11 -3.31
N ILE A 111 -12.17 24.00 -4.59
CA ILE A 111 -12.35 25.17 -5.47
C ILE A 111 -13.83 25.46 -5.68
N VAL A 112 -14.19 26.75 -5.57
CA VAL A 112 -15.53 27.24 -5.91
C VAL A 112 -15.79 27.00 -7.40
N GLY A 113 -16.89 26.32 -7.72
CA GLY A 113 -17.22 25.89 -9.09
C GLY A 113 -16.88 24.43 -9.39
N GLY A 114 -16.17 23.74 -8.48
CA GLY A 114 -15.94 22.30 -8.54
C GLY A 114 -14.47 21.91 -8.57
N GLY A 115 -14.20 20.69 -8.14
CA GLY A 115 -12.84 20.13 -8.07
C GLY A 115 -12.01 20.66 -6.90
N TYR A 116 -10.75 20.24 -6.91
CA TYR A 116 -9.75 20.56 -5.89
C TYR A 116 -8.48 21.04 -6.58
N SER A 117 -7.64 21.78 -5.88
CA SER A 117 -6.31 22.14 -6.35
C SER A 117 -5.29 21.97 -5.25
N GLY A 118 -4.08 21.57 -5.63
CA GLY A 118 -2.92 21.71 -4.77
C GLY A 118 -2.70 23.16 -4.31
N VAL A 119 -2.03 23.32 -3.18
CA VAL A 119 -1.69 24.61 -2.56
C VAL A 119 -0.19 24.87 -2.76
N ARG A 120 0.21 26.10 -3.08
CA ARG A 120 1.63 26.43 -3.37
C ARG A 120 2.50 26.56 -2.12
N ASP A 121 1.91 26.93 -0.98
CA ASP A 121 2.63 27.10 0.29
C ASP A 121 1.74 26.73 1.49
N VAL A 122 1.96 25.56 2.06
CA VAL A 122 1.26 25.05 3.25
C VAL A 122 1.59 25.80 4.53
N THR A 123 2.67 26.58 4.53
CA THR A 123 3.11 27.43 5.66
C THR A 123 2.39 28.77 5.70
N THR A 124 1.52 29.05 4.72
CA THR A 124 0.75 30.29 4.64
C THR A 124 -0.13 30.44 5.89
N PRO A 125 0.05 31.49 6.70
CA PRO A 125 -0.77 31.73 7.88
C PRO A 125 -2.25 31.94 7.51
N ALA A 126 -3.17 31.56 8.40
CA ALA A 126 -4.61 31.60 8.16
C ALA A 126 -5.18 32.99 7.76
N HIS A 127 -4.50 34.08 8.10
CA HIS A 127 -4.91 35.44 7.75
C HIS A 127 -4.47 35.88 6.34
N ARG A 128 -3.69 35.07 5.62
CA ARG A 128 -3.25 35.36 4.25
C ARG A 128 -3.96 34.45 3.24
N PRO A 129 -4.30 34.96 2.05
CA PRO A 129 -4.95 34.15 1.02
C PRO A 129 -3.99 33.05 0.52
N LEU A 130 -4.51 31.84 0.37
CA LEU A 130 -3.78 30.73 -0.22
C LEU A 130 -3.62 30.93 -1.73
N GLN A 131 -2.48 30.48 -2.24
CA GLN A 131 -2.23 30.39 -3.67
C GLN A 131 -2.31 28.94 -4.12
N TYR A 132 -2.90 28.72 -5.29
CA TYR A 132 -3.20 27.41 -5.82
C TYR A 132 -2.26 27.02 -6.96
N THR A 133 -1.97 25.73 -7.10
CA THR A 133 -1.22 25.21 -8.24
C THR A 133 -2.05 25.24 -9.52
N GLY A 134 -3.38 25.24 -9.41
CA GLY A 134 -4.31 25.18 -10.53
C GLY A 134 -4.43 23.79 -11.15
N ARG A 135 -4.01 22.75 -10.41
CA ARG A 135 -3.98 21.36 -10.87
C ARG A 135 -4.64 20.44 -9.86
N MET A 136 -5.44 19.51 -10.38
CA MET A 136 -5.94 18.35 -9.66
C MET A 136 -5.33 17.12 -10.31
N GLU A 137 -4.33 16.53 -9.67
CA GLU A 137 -3.70 15.32 -10.20
C GLU A 137 -4.66 14.13 -10.13
N SER A 138 -4.52 13.16 -11.04
CA SER A 138 -5.39 11.97 -11.11
C SER A 138 -5.40 11.18 -9.80
N PHE A 139 -4.24 11.05 -9.16
CA PHE A 139 -4.07 10.34 -7.90
C PHE A 139 -4.91 10.91 -6.76
N PHE A 140 -5.31 12.19 -6.81
CA PHE A 140 -6.18 12.72 -5.76
C PHE A 140 -7.51 11.95 -5.69
N THR A 141 -8.08 11.67 -6.87
CA THR A 141 -9.31 10.89 -6.98
C THR A 141 -9.07 9.39 -6.91
N ALA A 142 -7.99 8.89 -7.52
CA ALA A 142 -7.69 7.47 -7.56
C ALA A 142 -7.22 6.95 -6.19
N GLU A 143 -6.49 7.74 -5.43
CA GLU A 143 -5.77 7.31 -4.23
C GLU A 143 -6.24 8.04 -2.98
N THR A 144 -6.04 9.35 -2.89
CA THR A 144 -6.28 10.13 -1.66
C THR A 144 -7.73 9.98 -1.18
N LEU A 145 -8.69 10.18 -2.08
CA LEU A 145 -10.11 10.01 -1.74
C LEU A 145 -10.49 8.54 -1.52
N LYS A 146 -9.89 7.60 -2.24
CA LYS A 146 -10.16 6.16 -2.08
C LYS A 146 -9.69 5.66 -0.72
N TYR A 147 -8.46 5.99 -0.32
CA TYR A 147 -7.92 5.62 0.98
C TYR A 147 -8.68 6.27 2.13
N LEU A 148 -9.07 7.54 2.02
CA LEU A 148 -9.94 8.17 3.01
C LEU A 148 -11.31 7.48 3.11
N TRP A 149 -11.92 7.14 1.98
CA TRP A 149 -13.18 6.40 1.97
C TRP A 149 -13.05 5.01 2.62
N LEU A 150 -11.99 4.26 2.28
CA LEU A 150 -11.69 2.95 2.87
C LEU A 150 -11.39 3.05 4.38
N LEU A 151 -10.64 4.07 4.79
CA LEU A 151 -10.27 4.33 6.19
C LEU A 151 -11.52 4.55 7.06
N PHE A 152 -12.52 5.26 6.56
CA PHE A 152 -13.77 5.54 7.29
C PHE A 152 -14.86 4.48 7.09
N GLY A 153 -14.72 3.60 6.10
CA GLY A 153 -15.66 2.50 5.86
C GLY A 153 -15.70 1.49 7.00
N ASP A 154 -16.61 0.51 6.95
CA ASP A 154 -16.73 -0.55 7.95
C ASP A 154 -15.61 -1.62 7.89
N GLY A 155 -14.76 -1.56 6.87
CA GLY A 155 -13.71 -2.54 6.60
C GLY A 155 -14.17 -3.75 5.77
N SER A 156 -15.40 -3.79 5.27
CA SER A 156 -15.85 -4.87 4.39
C SER A 156 -15.28 -4.75 2.96
N HIS A 157 -14.95 -3.54 2.53
CA HIS A 157 -14.46 -3.25 1.18
C HIS A 157 -12.94 -3.39 1.08
N VAL A 158 -12.46 -4.01 0.00
CA VAL A 158 -11.04 -4.31 -0.25
C VAL A 158 -10.38 -4.95 0.98
N PRO A 159 -10.77 -6.18 1.37
CA PRO A 159 -10.07 -6.93 2.41
C PRO A 159 -8.62 -7.18 2.00
N LEU A 160 -7.67 -6.81 2.87
CA LEU A 160 -6.24 -6.85 2.54
C LEU A 160 -5.66 -8.27 2.47
N ASP A 161 -6.40 -9.27 2.95
CA ASP A 161 -6.14 -10.71 2.77
C ASP A 161 -6.56 -11.23 1.38
N GLN A 162 -7.38 -10.45 0.65
CA GLN A 162 -7.92 -10.83 -0.67
C GLN A 162 -7.41 -9.94 -1.80
N TYR A 163 -7.03 -8.69 -1.50
CA TYR A 163 -6.59 -7.71 -2.46
C TYR A 163 -5.23 -7.12 -2.07
N VAL A 164 -4.38 -6.94 -3.06
CA VAL A 164 -3.20 -6.08 -2.98
C VAL A 164 -3.47 -4.81 -3.78
N LEU A 165 -3.14 -3.66 -3.23
CA LEU A 165 -3.24 -2.39 -3.95
C LEU A 165 -1.91 -2.15 -4.67
N ASN A 166 -1.96 -1.77 -5.95
CA ASN A 166 -0.76 -1.28 -6.61
C ASN A 166 -0.39 0.12 -6.08
N THR A 167 0.73 0.66 -6.55
CA THR A 167 1.23 1.99 -6.13
C THR A 167 0.34 3.18 -6.53
N GLU A 168 -0.77 2.95 -7.24
CA GLU A 168 -1.78 3.97 -7.59
C GLU A 168 -3.16 3.60 -7.00
N ALA A 169 -3.16 2.91 -5.86
CA ALA A 169 -4.32 2.44 -5.09
C ALA A 169 -5.33 1.58 -5.88
N HIS A 170 -4.95 0.94 -6.98
CA HIS A 170 -5.84 0.04 -7.72
C HIS A 170 -5.82 -1.35 -7.09
N PRO A 171 -6.97 -1.87 -6.62
CA PRO A 171 -7.03 -3.18 -5.98
C PRO A 171 -6.92 -4.28 -7.04
N ILE A 172 -6.00 -5.22 -6.80
CA ILE A 172 -5.75 -6.40 -7.62
C ILE A 172 -6.04 -7.63 -6.75
N LEU A 173 -6.85 -8.55 -7.26
CA LEU A 173 -7.18 -9.79 -6.56
C LEU A 173 -5.93 -10.65 -6.36
N ILE A 174 -5.67 -11.04 -5.12
CA ILE A 174 -4.64 -12.01 -4.78
C ILE A 174 -5.13 -13.39 -5.21
N HIS A 175 -4.30 -14.09 -5.97
CA HIS A 175 -4.57 -15.48 -6.35
C HIS A 175 -4.77 -16.31 -5.09
N LYS A 176 -5.77 -17.19 -5.06
CA LYS A 176 -6.17 -17.97 -3.88
C LYS A 176 -4.99 -18.69 -3.19
N ASP A 177 -4.03 -19.16 -3.98
CA ASP A 177 -2.85 -19.91 -3.49
C ASP A 177 -1.80 -19.02 -2.79
N TYR A 178 -1.90 -17.70 -2.93
CA TYR A 178 -1.01 -16.72 -2.30
C TYR A 178 -1.70 -15.86 -1.25
N ARG A 179 -2.96 -16.18 -0.90
CA ARG A 179 -3.67 -15.47 0.17
C ARG A 179 -3.11 -15.85 1.51
N TRP A 180 -3.20 -14.93 2.46
CA TRP A 180 -2.83 -15.23 3.83
C TRP A 180 -3.78 -16.29 4.42
N GLY A 181 -3.29 -17.06 5.39
CA GLY A 181 -4.10 -18.03 6.12
C GLY A 181 -5.16 -17.36 7.00
N GLY A 182 -5.75 -18.12 7.93
CA GLY A 182 -6.82 -17.61 8.82
C GLY A 182 -6.40 -16.47 9.76
N GLN A 183 -5.10 -16.13 9.84
CA GLN A 183 -4.56 -15.02 10.63
C GLN A 183 -3.74 -14.05 9.78
N TRP A 184 -3.77 -12.77 10.15
CA TRP A 184 -2.96 -11.72 9.54
C TRP A 184 -1.46 -12.09 9.61
N GLY A 185 -0.76 -12.10 8.48
CA GLY A 185 0.65 -12.46 8.36
C GLY A 185 0.91 -13.97 8.34
N SER A 186 -0.11 -14.82 8.45
CA SER A 186 0.07 -16.27 8.37
C SER A 186 0.18 -16.72 6.91
N LEU A 187 1.09 -17.65 6.65
CA LEU A 187 1.11 -18.37 5.39
C LEU A 187 -0.23 -19.12 5.20
N PRO A 188 -0.72 -19.27 3.96
CA PRO A 188 -1.84 -20.16 3.70
C PRO A 188 -1.50 -21.56 4.22
N ASP A 189 -2.52 -22.32 4.64
CA ASP A 189 -2.32 -23.71 5.04
C ASP A 189 -1.74 -24.48 3.85
N VAL A 190 -0.42 -24.69 3.91
CA VAL A 190 0.35 -25.30 2.82
C VAL A 190 0.10 -26.79 2.71
N SER A 191 -0.69 -27.42 3.60
CA SER A 191 -1.04 -28.83 3.46
C SER A 191 -1.77 -29.10 2.14
N GLU A 192 -2.75 -28.27 1.77
CA GLU A 192 -3.49 -28.39 0.51
C GLU A 192 -2.61 -28.07 -0.72
N LEU A 193 -1.76 -27.05 -0.62
CA LEU A 193 -0.83 -26.64 -1.69
C LEU A 193 0.26 -27.69 -1.95
N THR A 194 0.82 -28.27 -0.89
CA THR A 194 1.82 -29.35 -0.97
C THR A 194 1.19 -30.59 -1.58
N GLN A 195 -0.05 -30.89 -1.22
CA GLN A 195 -0.78 -32.03 -1.77
C GLN A 195 -1.20 -31.80 -3.23
N ALA A 196 -1.59 -30.58 -3.60
CA ALA A 196 -1.87 -30.20 -4.98
C ALA A 196 -0.61 -30.32 -5.87
N ILE A 197 0.52 -29.76 -5.42
CA ILE A 197 1.81 -29.86 -6.13
C ILE A 197 2.24 -31.33 -6.24
N HIS A 198 2.09 -32.12 -5.17
CA HIS A 198 2.42 -33.55 -5.18
C HIS A 198 1.55 -34.34 -6.17
N ASN A 199 0.24 -34.05 -6.21
CA ASN A 199 -0.71 -34.69 -7.11
C ASN A 199 -0.45 -34.32 -8.59
N GLU A 200 -0.12 -33.07 -8.86
CA GLU A 200 0.17 -32.56 -10.21
C GLU A 200 1.50 -33.12 -10.75
N THR A 201 2.52 -33.18 -9.87
CA THR A 201 3.81 -33.83 -10.18
C THR A 201 3.63 -35.32 -10.45
N SER A 202 2.76 -36.01 -9.68
CA SER A 202 2.45 -37.42 -9.85
C SER A 202 1.68 -37.70 -11.15
N ARG A 203 0.72 -36.84 -11.52
CA ARG A 203 0.03 -36.92 -12.83
C ARG A 203 0.99 -36.79 -13.99
N HIS A 204 1.86 -35.79 -13.97
CA HIS A 204 2.85 -35.60 -15.04
C HIS A 204 3.88 -36.73 -15.11
N ALA A 205 4.21 -37.37 -13.98
CA ALA A 205 5.06 -38.56 -13.97
C ALA A 205 4.36 -39.77 -14.61
N ALA A 206 3.07 -39.97 -14.31
CA ALA A 206 2.25 -41.03 -14.90
C ALA A 206 2.08 -40.86 -16.43
N GLU A 207 1.75 -39.65 -16.88
CA GLU A 207 1.63 -39.32 -18.32
C GLU A 207 2.94 -39.59 -19.09
N ARG A 208 4.10 -39.27 -18.50
CA ARG A 208 5.41 -39.56 -19.10
C ARG A 208 5.72 -41.05 -19.14
N ALA A 209 5.34 -41.81 -18.11
CA ALA A 209 5.53 -43.26 -18.07
C ALA A 209 4.68 -43.96 -19.13
N GLU A 210 3.44 -43.52 -19.30
CA GLU A 210 2.51 -44.02 -20.31
C GLU A 210 3.03 -43.72 -21.73
N MET A 211 3.48 -42.49 -22.00
CA MET A 211 4.10 -42.13 -23.28
C MET A 211 5.36 -42.97 -23.59
N ARG A 212 6.21 -43.24 -22.59
CA ARG A 212 7.38 -44.12 -22.75
C ARG A 212 6.98 -45.56 -23.04
N HIS A 213 5.92 -46.05 -22.40
CA HIS A 213 5.38 -47.39 -22.66
C HIS A 213 4.88 -47.51 -24.11
N PHE A 214 4.08 -46.54 -24.58
CA PHE A 214 3.61 -46.50 -25.97
C PHE A 214 4.73 -46.35 -26.99
N ALA A 215 5.74 -45.51 -26.72
CA ALA A 215 6.90 -45.37 -27.58
C ALA A 215 7.69 -46.69 -27.69
N ALA A 216 7.92 -47.38 -26.57
CA ALA A 216 8.61 -48.67 -26.55
C ALA A 216 7.80 -49.78 -27.24
N ALA A 217 6.47 -49.78 -27.09
CA ALA A 217 5.60 -50.71 -27.80
C ALA A 217 5.63 -50.47 -29.32
N ARG A 218 5.65 -49.21 -29.74
CA ARG A 218 5.74 -48.83 -31.16
C ARG A 218 7.09 -49.19 -31.77
N ILE A 219 8.19 -49.02 -31.04
CA ILE A 219 9.54 -49.45 -31.47
C ILE A 219 9.56 -50.97 -31.68
N ARG A 220 9.07 -51.76 -30.72
CA ARG A 220 9.00 -53.23 -30.84
C ARG A 220 8.15 -53.69 -32.04
N ALA A 221 7.02 -53.02 -32.30
CA ALA A 221 6.18 -53.32 -33.46
C ALA A 221 6.89 -53.00 -34.80
N LEU A 222 7.66 -51.91 -34.86
CA LEU A 222 8.45 -51.55 -36.04
C LEU A 222 9.62 -52.51 -36.27
N GLU A 223 10.30 -52.97 -35.21
CA GLU A 223 11.35 -53.98 -35.29
C GLU A 223 10.82 -55.31 -35.84
N GLN A 224 9.63 -55.75 -35.38
CA GLN A 224 8.95 -56.94 -35.89
C GLN A 224 8.58 -56.83 -37.37
N LEU A 225 8.21 -55.63 -37.84
CA LEU A 225 7.91 -55.38 -39.26
C LEU A 225 9.16 -55.32 -40.14
N SER A 226 10.34 -55.00 -39.61
CA SER A 226 11.60 -54.98 -40.39
C SER A 226 12.25 -56.36 -40.60
N HIS A 227 11.73 -57.39 -39.93
CA HIS A 227 12.21 -58.78 -40.03
C HIS A 227 11.30 -59.67 -40.91
N HIS A 228 10.44 -59.07 -41.71
CA HIS A 228 9.68 -59.67 -42.82
C HIS A 228 10.00 -58.94 -44.12
#